data_AF-A0A3M7ILC0-F1
#
_entry.id   AF-A0A3M7ILC0-F1
#
_cell.length_a   1.000
_cell.length_b   1.000
_cell.length_c   1.000
_cell.angle_alpha   90.00
_cell.angle_beta   90.00
_cell.angle_gamma   90.00
#
_symmetry.space_group_name_H-M   'P 1'
#
loop_
_entity.id
_entity.type
_entity.pdbx_description
1 polymer ?
#
loop_
_entity_poly.entity_id
_entity_poly.type
_entity_poly.pdbx_seq_one_letter_code
_entity_poly.pdbx_strand_id
1 'polypeptide(L)'
;MSKSTDAGHFFQTTDALATSERKAAKAKNQHGDPIKLSSKLLAVHVDHANDGAVYVAEAAGDVKKINLDTKEVKRISSAQTASAPLTCLATSSQTGCLYAGCWDKNIHVLPLPTSEGQKKEEMTPATARLTGHTDFVKCLLTTSLQGRPILISGGADATIIVWDLTTGKPLHKLKGGHVKAVQDLAIDPLSLEGTAGEEPSFILFTASSSPEIRRWYISRSTAHELPESLDSPIRAHDTSVYKLRFDSDGDLWTASADKTAKHLVRSRGWEVDTSLPHPDFVRDVVVHEEAGLVATACRDEEVRVWDAAGSEGEVVVTYSGHFEEVTGLGLVDGGRSVVSVSIDGTTRKWSLERKGIAAFLEEVQREKSGEGQVKSEKEKEGMLTAEEEAELAELMDDDD
;
A
#
# COMPACT_ATOMS: atom_id res chain seq x y z
N MET A 1 37.70 20.56 -16.06
CA MET A 1 37.71 19.91 -14.73
C MET A 1 37.08 20.86 -13.73
N SER A 2 35.74 20.91 -13.67
CA SER A 2 35.02 21.70 -12.67
C SER A 2 35.11 20.97 -11.32
N LYS A 3 35.87 21.51 -10.37
CA LYS A 3 35.90 21.00 -9.00
C LYS A 3 34.75 21.65 -8.24
N SER A 4 33.68 20.89 -8.01
CA SER A 4 32.62 21.27 -7.07
C SER A 4 33.22 21.45 -5.67
N THR A 5 32.86 22.53 -4.98
CA THR A 5 33.30 22.87 -3.61
C THR A 5 32.34 22.34 -2.54
N ASP A 6 31.36 21.54 -2.92
CA ASP A 6 30.37 20.99 -2.00
C ASP A 6 30.87 19.67 -1.39
N ALA A 7 30.98 19.65 -0.06
CA ALA A 7 31.54 18.55 0.73
C ALA A 7 30.77 17.23 0.56
N GLY A 8 29.52 17.27 0.07
CA GLY A 8 28.72 16.09 -0.27
C GLY A 8 29.19 15.34 -1.52
N HIS A 9 30.01 15.95 -2.38
CA HIS A 9 30.50 15.32 -3.61
C HIS A 9 31.82 14.56 -3.45
N PHE A 10 32.48 14.61 -2.28
CA PHE A 10 33.82 14.06 -2.11
C PHE A 10 33.86 12.53 -1.89
N PHE A 11 32.69 11.90 -1.64
CA PHE A 11 32.58 10.46 -1.35
C PHE A 11 31.40 9.77 -2.06
N GLN A 12 30.96 10.26 -3.22
CA GLN A 12 29.95 9.56 -4.02
C GLN A 12 30.63 8.55 -4.95
N THR A 13 30.24 7.28 -4.86
CA THR A 13 30.69 6.26 -5.81
C THR A 13 30.06 6.53 -7.17
N THR A 14 30.71 6.05 -8.25
CA THR A 14 30.13 6.06 -9.60
C THR A 14 28.75 5.43 -9.64
N ASP A 15 28.54 4.38 -8.84
CA ASP A 15 27.26 3.68 -8.75
C ASP A 15 26.18 4.53 -8.07
N ALA A 16 26.53 5.31 -7.05
CA ALA A 16 25.61 6.23 -6.37
C ALA A 16 25.19 7.37 -7.30
N LEU A 17 26.14 7.93 -8.07
CA LEU A 17 25.87 8.95 -9.08
C LEU A 17 24.96 8.40 -10.19
N ALA A 18 25.31 7.24 -10.77
CA ALA A 18 24.51 6.59 -11.81
C ALA A 18 23.08 6.27 -11.32
N THR A 19 22.95 5.81 -10.06
CA THR A 19 21.64 5.57 -9.45
C THR A 19 20.84 6.86 -9.30
N SER A 20 21.48 7.95 -8.86
CA SER A 20 20.83 9.26 -8.72
C SER A 20 20.40 9.82 -10.08
N GLU A 21 21.22 9.68 -11.12
CA GLU A 21 20.90 10.10 -12.48
C GLU A 21 19.74 9.29 -13.06
N ARG A 22 19.75 7.96 -12.89
CA ARG A 22 18.64 7.08 -13.28
C ARG A 22 17.35 7.50 -12.59
N LYS A 23 17.39 7.74 -11.28
CA LYS A 23 16.24 8.20 -10.50
C LYS A 23 15.75 9.56 -10.96
N ALA A 24 16.65 10.51 -11.21
CA ALA A 24 16.30 11.84 -11.74
C ALA A 24 15.66 11.78 -13.13
N ALA A 25 16.09 10.85 -13.99
CA ALA A 25 15.46 10.60 -15.28
C ALA A 25 14.05 10.00 -15.10
N LYS A 26 13.92 8.92 -14.32
CA LYS A 26 12.63 8.22 -14.10
C LYS A 26 11.63 9.07 -13.30
N ALA A 27 12.10 9.99 -12.46
CA ALA A 27 11.25 10.96 -11.74
C ALA A 27 10.48 11.93 -12.66
N LYS A 28 10.85 12.02 -13.94
CA LYS A 28 10.12 12.80 -14.96
C LYS A 28 8.96 12.02 -15.58
N ASN A 29 8.85 10.72 -15.33
CA ASN A 29 7.82 9.85 -15.88
C ASN A 29 6.42 10.25 -15.37
N GLN A 30 5.48 10.48 -16.29
CA GLN A 30 4.11 10.90 -16.03
C GLN A 30 3.08 9.75 -16.04
N HIS A 31 3.50 8.52 -16.30
CA HIS A 31 2.62 7.35 -16.31
C HIS A 31 1.88 7.16 -14.98
N GLY A 32 0.56 6.95 -15.04
CA GLY A 32 -0.26 6.80 -13.83
C GLY A 32 -0.47 8.10 -13.05
N ASP A 33 -0.32 9.25 -13.71
CA ASP A 33 -0.70 10.57 -13.23
C ASP A 33 -0.18 10.91 -11.81
N PRO A 34 1.14 11.13 -11.66
CA PRO A 34 1.78 11.20 -10.35
C PRO A 34 1.34 12.39 -9.51
N ILE A 35 0.80 12.10 -8.33
CA ILE A 35 0.55 13.09 -7.27
C ILE A 35 1.78 13.09 -6.35
N LYS A 36 2.56 14.18 -6.42
CA LYS A 36 3.80 14.34 -5.63
C LYS A 36 3.51 14.84 -4.22
N LEU A 37 4.13 14.20 -3.25
CA LEU A 37 4.06 14.53 -1.84
C LEU A 37 5.43 14.94 -1.30
N SER A 38 5.43 15.56 -0.12
CA SER A 38 6.64 16.13 0.49
C SER A 38 7.54 15.10 1.18
N SER A 39 7.07 13.85 1.33
CA SER A 39 7.80 12.80 2.04
C SER A 39 7.51 11.43 1.43
N LYS A 40 8.32 10.44 1.84
CA LYS A 40 8.22 9.05 1.39
C LYS A 40 6.92 8.43 1.88
N LEU A 41 6.28 7.62 1.05
CA LEU A 41 5.02 6.97 1.38
C LEU A 41 5.27 5.54 1.83
N LEU A 42 4.74 5.19 3.00
CA LEU A 42 5.00 3.90 3.63
C LEU A 42 3.76 2.99 3.65
N ALA A 43 2.56 3.58 3.61
CA ALA A 43 1.31 2.83 3.50
C ALA A 43 0.22 3.68 2.83
N VAL A 44 -0.72 2.99 2.22
CA VAL A 44 -1.96 3.54 1.67
C VAL A 44 -3.16 2.80 2.27
N HIS A 45 -4.25 3.51 2.47
CA HIS A 45 -5.53 2.96 2.91
C HIS A 45 -6.66 3.63 2.14
N VAL A 46 -7.53 2.85 1.52
CA VAL A 46 -8.63 3.37 0.69
C VAL A 46 -9.71 3.97 1.59
N ASP A 47 -10.26 5.11 1.21
CA ASP A 47 -11.41 5.68 1.90
C ASP A 47 -12.69 4.99 1.42
N HIS A 48 -13.16 3.98 2.16
CA HIS A 48 -14.39 3.28 1.82
C HIS A 48 -15.66 4.16 1.82
N ALA A 49 -15.62 5.37 2.40
CA ALA A 49 -16.72 6.32 2.32
C ALA A 49 -16.68 7.19 1.06
N ASN A 50 -15.49 7.36 0.47
CA ASN A 50 -15.28 8.07 -0.78
C ASN A 50 -14.27 7.31 -1.63
N ASP A 51 -14.78 6.45 -2.49
CA ASP A 51 -14.04 5.51 -3.32
C ASP A 51 -13.02 6.17 -4.28
N GLY A 52 -13.14 7.48 -4.52
CA GLY A 52 -12.16 8.30 -5.26
C GLY A 52 -11.05 8.91 -4.39
N ALA A 53 -10.95 8.55 -3.10
CA ALA A 53 -9.98 9.09 -2.17
C ALA A 53 -9.19 8.02 -1.41
N VAL A 54 -7.95 8.36 -1.08
CA VAL A 54 -7.06 7.50 -0.30
C VAL A 54 -6.40 8.26 0.84
N TYR A 55 -6.10 7.55 1.91
CA TYR A 55 -5.25 8.01 3.00
C TYR A 55 -3.84 7.46 2.80
N VAL A 56 -2.83 8.31 2.94
CA VAL A 56 -1.42 7.91 2.83
C VAL A 56 -0.66 8.25 4.10
N ALA A 57 0.22 7.34 4.51
CA ALA A 57 1.11 7.50 5.65
C ALA A 57 2.50 7.91 5.18
N GLU A 58 2.98 9.05 5.68
CA GLU A 58 4.29 9.59 5.33
C GLU A 58 5.36 9.21 6.35
N ALA A 59 6.59 9.03 5.88
CA ALA A 59 7.76 8.84 6.73
C ALA A 59 8.06 10.07 7.62
N ALA A 60 7.49 11.24 7.30
CA ALA A 60 7.59 12.45 8.10
C ALA A 60 6.70 12.45 9.36
N GLY A 61 5.87 11.41 9.56
CA GLY A 61 4.93 11.37 10.69
C GLY A 61 3.56 11.95 10.40
N ASP A 62 3.27 12.21 9.12
CA ASP A 62 2.05 12.85 8.65
C ASP A 62 1.12 11.88 7.94
N VAL A 63 -0.18 12.13 8.07
CA VAL A 63 -1.21 11.46 7.28
C VAL A 63 -1.88 12.47 6.36
N LYS A 64 -2.03 12.11 5.10
CA LYS A 64 -2.71 12.95 4.10
C LYS A 64 -3.85 12.19 3.46
N LYS A 65 -4.97 12.88 3.24
CA LYS A 65 -6.05 12.44 2.36
C LYS A 65 -5.79 13.01 0.97
N ILE A 66 -5.84 12.15 -0.03
CA ILE A 66 -5.68 12.52 -1.43
C ILE A 66 -7.01 12.22 -2.12
N ASN A 67 -7.58 13.20 -2.80
CA ASN A 67 -8.62 12.96 -3.79
C ASN A 67 -7.94 12.69 -5.13
N LEU A 68 -8.17 11.51 -5.70
CA LEU A 68 -7.46 11.04 -6.89
C LEU A 68 -7.92 11.76 -8.17
N ASP A 69 -9.16 12.22 -8.22
CA ASP A 69 -9.72 12.89 -9.39
C ASP A 69 -9.36 14.38 -9.41
N THR A 70 -9.43 15.06 -8.26
CA THR A 70 -9.09 16.49 -8.15
C THR A 70 -7.63 16.75 -7.85
N LYS A 71 -6.87 15.71 -7.47
CA LYS A 71 -5.49 15.79 -6.95
C LYS A 71 -5.34 16.67 -5.71
N GLU A 72 -6.45 16.95 -5.02
CA GLU A 72 -6.43 17.73 -3.80
C GLU A 72 -5.80 16.91 -2.67
N VAL A 73 -4.80 17.48 -2.01
CA VAL A 73 -4.09 16.87 -0.89
C VAL A 73 -4.40 17.63 0.40
N LYS A 74 -5.06 16.97 1.34
CA LYS A 74 -5.41 17.52 2.66
C LYS A 74 -4.66 16.79 3.76
N ARG A 75 -3.90 17.50 4.57
CA ARG A 75 -3.27 16.93 5.78
C ARG A 75 -4.33 16.66 6.84
N ILE A 76 -4.30 15.47 7.42
CA ILE A 76 -5.14 15.12 8.57
C ILE A 76 -4.30 15.34 9.81
N SER A 77 -4.64 16.37 10.56
CA SER A 77 -3.94 16.69 11.80
C SER A 77 -4.53 15.93 12.98
N SER A 78 -3.65 15.54 13.90
CA SER A 78 -4.01 15.20 15.28
C SER A 78 -3.46 16.29 16.20
N ALA A 79 -3.99 16.37 17.43
CA ALA A 79 -3.47 17.25 18.48
C ALA A 79 -2.00 16.96 18.83
N GLN A 80 -1.49 15.77 18.48
CA GLN A 80 -0.09 15.37 18.59
C GLN A 80 0.32 14.70 17.28
N THR A 81 1.10 15.40 16.46
CA THR A 81 1.73 14.81 15.26
C THR A 81 2.80 13.82 15.67
N ALA A 82 2.81 12.65 15.03
CA ALA A 82 3.88 11.68 15.26
C ALA A 82 5.22 12.30 14.87
N SER A 83 6.23 12.14 15.72
CA SER A 83 7.61 12.62 15.43
C SER A 83 8.43 11.60 14.64
N ALA A 84 7.82 10.48 14.25
CA ALA A 84 8.49 9.34 13.64
C ALA A 84 7.63 8.77 12.48
N PRO A 85 8.23 7.95 11.60
CA PRO A 85 7.54 7.41 10.43
C PRO A 85 6.26 6.63 10.77
N LEU A 86 5.19 6.90 10.01
CA LEU A 86 3.94 6.14 10.06
C LEU A 86 4.01 4.97 9.09
N THR A 87 3.73 3.77 9.56
CA THR A 87 3.99 2.51 8.83
C THR A 87 2.74 1.84 8.28
N CYS A 88 1.58 2.13 8.86
CA CYS A 88 0.33 1.46 8.56
C CYS A 88 -0.85 2.33 8.99
N LEU A 89 -1.99 2.09 8.35
CA LEU A 89 -3.22 2.84 8.54
C LEU A 89 -4.41 1.87 8.64
N ALA A 90 -5.44 2.25 9.38
CA ALA A 90 -6.74 1.58 9.37
C ALA A 90 -7.85 2.57 9.74
N THR A 91 -8.99 2.53 9.04
CA THR A 91 -10.17 3.35 9.36
C THR A 91 -11.24 2.56 10.09
N SER A 92 -11.99 3.21 10.97
CA SER A 92 -13.18 2.64 11.57
C SER A 92 -14.35 3.58 11.34
N SER A 93 -15.35 3.12 10.58
CA SER A 93 -16.58 3.86 10.34
C SER A 93 -17.39 4.05 11.63
N GLN A 94 -17.36 3.10 12.56
CA GLN A 94 -18.09 3.17 13.84
C GLN A 94 -17.55 4.23 14.79
N THR A 95 -16.24 4.53 14.74
CA THR A 95 -15.61 5.55 15.60
C THR A 95 -15.34 6.86 14.88
N GLY A 96 -15.56 6.93 13.56
CA GLY A 96 -15.23 8.10 12.75
C GLY A 96 -13.74 8.48 12.81
N CYS A 97 -12.86 7.50 13.04
CA CYS A 97 -11.43 7.74 13.25
C CYS A 97 -10.56 6.92 12.30
N LEU A 98 -9.42 7.50 11.97
CA LEU A 98 -8.29 6.87 11.31
C LEU A 98 -7.20 6.58 12.36
N TYR A 99 -6.67 5.37 12.33
CA TYR A 99 -5.61 4.93 13.23
C TYR A 99 -4.33 4.77 12.44
N ALA A 100 -3.23 5.31 12.96
CA ALA A 100 -1.92 5.25 12.30
C ALA A 100 -0.88 4.62 13.22
N GLY A 101 -0.28 3.52 12.78
CA GLY A 101 0.81 2.86 13.48
C GLY A 101 2.13 3.58 13.22
N CYS A 102 2.96 3.70 14.25
CA CYS A 102 4.17 4.51 14.19
C CYS A 102 5.41 3.76 14.68
N TRP A 103 6.57 4.19 14.21
CA TRP A 103 7.88 3.79 14.76
C TRP A 103 8.10 4.25 16.21
N ASP A 104 7.32 5.20 16.71
CA ASP A 104 7.35 5.59 18.11
C ASP A 104 6.69 4.57 19.06
N LYS A 105 6.28 3.41 18.54
CA LYS A 105 5.67 2.27 19.25
C LYS A 105 4.22 2.50 19.66
N ASN A 106 3.63 3.62 19.27
CA ASN A 106 2.25 3.96 19.55
C ASN A 106 1.40 3.90 18.29
N ILE A 107 0.09 3.88 18.54
CA ILE A 107 -0.94 4.02 17.50
C ILE A 107 -1.58 5.38 17.73
N HIS A 108 -1.47 6.26 16.75
CA HIS A 108 -2.06 7.59 16.79
C HIS A 108 -3.51 7.53 16.33
N VAL A 109 -4.38 8.24 17.03
CA VAL A 109 -5.81 8.34 16.70
C VAL A 109 -6.05 9.69 16.05
N LEU A 110 -6.58 9.66 14.82
CA LEU A 110 -6.87 10.84 14.01
C LEU A 110 -8.38 10.90 13.75
N PRO A 111 -9.12 11.87 14.32
CA PRO A 111 -10.52 12.07 14.00
C PRO A 111 -10.69 12.42 12.52
N LEU A 112 -11.61 11.76 11.83
CA LEU A 112 -11.97 12.12 10.47
C LEU A 112 -13.06 13.20 10.48
N PRO A 113 -12.99 14.19 9.58
CA PRO A 113 -14.08 15.16 9.45
C PRO A 113 -15.34 14.42 9.02
N THR A 114 -16.37 14.49 9.87
CA THR A 114 -17.68 13.90 9.61
C THR A 114 -18.31 14.59 8.40
N SER A 115 -18.89 13.83 7.47
CA SER A 115 -19.72 14.40 6.41
C SER A 115 -20.94 15.09 7.03
N GLU A 116 -21.32 16.27 6.50
CA GLU A 116 -22.48 17.02 6.96
C GLU A 116 -23.72 16.12 7.07
N GLY A 117 -24.18 15.86 8.30
CA GLY A 117 -25.37 15.04 8.57
C GLY A 117 -25.19 13.89 9.57
N GLN A 118 -23.95 13.46 9.87
CA GLN A 118 -23.71 12.51 10.95
C GLN A 118 -23.70 13.23 12.30
N LYS A 119 -24.53 12.76 13.24
CA LYS A 119 -24.57 13.30 14.60
C LYS A 119 -23.18 13.18 15.24
N LYS A 120 -22.71 14.29 15.82
CA LYS A 120 -21.47 14.44 16.60
C LYS A 120 -21.38 13.53 17.86
N GLU A 121 -22.34 12.63 18.05
CA GLU A 121 -22.44 11.67 19.15
C GLU A 121 -21.71 10.34 18.85
N GLU A 122 -21.12 10.18 17.65
CA GLU A 122 -20.24 9.05 17.35
C GLU A 122 -19.01 9.05 18.25
N MET A 123 -18.69 7.86 18.75
CA MET A 123 -17.83 7.59 19.90
C MET A 123 -16.37 7.98 19.64
N THR A 124 -16.05 9.27 19.77
CA THR A 124 -14.67 9.75 19.71
C THR A 124 -13.86 9.09 20.83
N PRO A 125 -12.77 8.37 20.53
CA PRO A 125 -11.95 7.73 21.55
C PRO A 125 -11.42 8.79 22.52
N ALA A 126 -11.51 8.53 23.83
CA ALA A 126 -11.07 9.46 24.87
C ALA A 126 -9.55 9.75 24.85
N THR A 127 -8.77 8.98 24.08
CA THR A 127 -7.30 9.00 24.05
C THR A 127 -6.76 9.34 22.67
N ALA A 128 -5.83 10.30 22.60
CA ALA A 128 -5.15 10.69 21.36
C ALA A 128 -4.20 9.62 20.80
N ARG A 129 -3.78 8.66 21.63
CA ARG A 129 -2.89 7.55 21.25
C ARG A 129 -3.16 6.29 22.06
N LEU A 130 -2.93 5.12 21.45
CA LEU A 130 -2.93 3.82 22.11
C LEU A 130 -1.47 3.37 22.31
N THR A 131 -1.15 2.95 23.54
CA THR A 131 0.23 2.65 23.97
C THR A 131 0.28 1.24 24.55
N GLY A 132 1.22 0.41 24.10
CA GLY A 132 1.32 -0.97 24.59
C GLY A 132 2.31 -1.87 23.86
N HIS A 133 2.69 -1.53 22.63
CA HIS A 133 3.82 -2.15 21.94
C HIS A 133 5.16 -1.70 22.53
N THR A 134 6.15 -2.57 22.42
CA THR A 134 7.53 -2.35 22.89
C THR A 134 8.50 -2.01 21.75
N ASP A 135 8.03 -2.16 20.51
CA ASP A 135 8.73 -1.81 19.27
C ASP A 135 7.72 -1.29 18.22
N PHE A 136 8.17 -1.00 17.00
CA PHE A 136 7.38 -0.35 15.95
C PHE A 136 6.06 -1.05 15.68
N VAL A 137 4.97 -0.29 15.53
CA VAL A 137 3.72 -0.84 15.00
C VAL A 137 3.88 -1.04 13.51
N LYS A 138 3.46 -2.19 12.97
CA LYS A 138 3.71 -2.58 11.57
C LYS A 138 2.45 -2.78 10.76
N CYS A 139 1.38 -3.23 11.39
CA CYS A 139 0.10 -3.48 10.75
C CYS A 139 -1.04 -3.16 11.72
N LEU A 140 -2.16 -2.72 11.15
CA LEU A 140 -3.39 -2.38 11.85
C LEU A 140 -4.57 -2.96 11.09
N LEU A 141 -5.56 -3.43 11.83
CA LEU A 141 -6.84 -3.86 11.29
C LEU A 141 -7.94 -3.45 12.26
N THR A 142 -9.03 -2.90 11.72
CA THR A 142 -10.22 -2.50 12.47
C THR A 142 -11.37 -3.43 12.12
N THR A 143 -12.17 -3.80 13.12
CA THR A 143 -13.40 -4.57 12.91
C THR A 143 -14.38 -4.30 14.05
N SER A 144 -15.54 -4.96 14.05
CA SER A 144 -16.51 -4.88 15.12
C SER A 144 -16.81 -6.25 15.69
N LEU A 145 -16.84 -6.36 17.02
CA LEU A 145 -17.21 -7.58 17.73
C LEU A 145 -18.43 -7.26 18.61
N GLN A 146 -19.60 -7.83 18.28
CA GLN A 146 -20.90 -7.47 18.89
C GLN A 146 -21.29 -6.00 18.74
N GLY A 147 -20.99 -5.38 17.58
CA GLY A 147 -21.26 -3.96 17.37
C GLY A 147 -20.35 -3.03 18.18
N ARG A 148 -19.33 -3.58 18.86
CA ARG A 148 -18.29 -2.78 19.53
C ARG A 148 -17.06 -2.71 18.64
N PRO A 149 -16.55 -1.51 18.35
CA PRO A 149 -15.38 -1.35 17.52
C PRO A 149 -14.14 -1.85 18.26
N ILE A 150 -13.38 -2.71 17.59
CA ILE A 150 -12.08 -3.17 18.05
C ILE A 150 -11.01 -2.85 17.00
N LEU A 151 -9.79 -2.71 17.48
CA LEU A 151 -8.61 -2.59 16.64
C LEU A 151 -7.63 -3.70 17.01
N ILE A 152 -6.96 -4.25 16.01
CA ILE A 152 -5.94 -5.26 16.16
C ILE A 152 -4.66 -4.66 15.61
N SER A 153 -3.58 -4.71 16.39
CA SER A 153 -2.28 -4.21 15.98
C SER A 153 -1.21 -5.28 16.07
N GLY A 154 -0.36 -5.34 15.06
CA GLY A 154 0.82 -6.19 15.03
C GLY A 154 2.09 -5.34 15.08
N GLY A 155 3.03 -5.76 15.93
CA GLY A 155 4.28 -5.02 16.18
C GLY A 155 5.53 -5.75 15.69
N ALA A 156 6.61 -4.97 15.56
CA ALA A 156 7.96 -5.46 15.38
C ALA A 156 8.46 -6.27 16.59
N ASP A 157 7.81 -6.08 17.74
CA ASP A 157 8.02 -6.84 18.98
C ASP A 157 7.42 -8.26 18.97
N ALA A 158 6.98 -8.73 17.80
CA ALA A 158 6.35 -10.03 17.60
C ALA A 158 5.06 -10.23 18.43
N THR A 159 4.42 -9.13 18.87
CA THR A 159 3.18 -9.17 19.62
C THR A 159 1.99 -8.73 18.78
N ILE A 160 0.82 -9.29 19.10
CA ILE A 160 -0.47 -8.84 18.58
C ILE A 160 -1.27 -8.31 19.77
N ILE A 161 -1.83 -7.10 19.64
CA ILE A 161 -2.66 -6.49 20.68
C ILE A 161 -4.06 -6.25 20.11
N VAL A 162 -5.08 -6.72 20.82
CA VAL A 162 -6.48 -6.44 20.52
C VAL A 162 -6.94 -5.34 21.46
N TRP A 163 -7.48 -4.26 20.91
CA TRP A 163 -7.88 -3.04 21.63
C TRP A 163 -9.39 -2.87 21.57
N ASP A 164 -9.99 -2.48 22.68
CA ASP A 164 -11.36 -1.95 22.69
C ASP A 164 -11.31 -0.47 22.37
N LEU A 165 -11.83 -0.08 21.20
CA LEU A 165 -11.82 1.30 20.76
C LEU A 165 -12.79 2.20 21.54
N THR A 166 -13.75 1.60 22.25
CA THR A 166 -14.67 2.32 23.15
C THR A 166 -13.93 2.85 24.38
N THR A 167 -13.02 2.03 24.93
CA THR A 167 -12.32 2.36 26.18
C THR A 167 -10.88 2.82 25.98
N GLY A 168 -10.31 2.57 24.78
CA GLY A 168 -8.90 2.80 24.47
C GLY A 168 -7.94 1.84 25.18
N LYS A 169 -8.45 0.76 25.77
CA LYS A 169 -7.65 -0.20 26.55
C LYS A 169 -7.40 -1.50 25.77
N PRO A 170 -6.25 -2.16 25.97
CA PRO A 170 -6.01 -3.48 25.42
C PRO A 170 -6.95 -4.51 26.07
N LEU A 171 -7.67 -5.28 25.26
CA LEU A 171 -8.44 -6.45 25.65
C LEU A 171 -7.53 -7.66 25.82
N HIS A 172 -6.71 -7.94 24.79
CA HIS A 172 -5.83 -9.09 24.74
C HIS A 172 -4.44 -8.68 24.28
N LYS A 173 -3.42 -9.35 24.81
CA LYS A 173 -2.04 -9.24 24.33
C LYS A 173 -1.50 -10.63 24.05
N LEU A 174 -1.38 -10.97 22.78
CA LEU A 174 -0.93 -12.26 22.29
C LEU A 174 0.58 -12.22 22.08
N LYS A 175 1.28 -13.19 22.65
CA LYS A 175 2.73 -13.35 22.61
C LYS A 175 3.08 -14.83 22.47
N GLY A 176 4.23 -15.10 21.84
CA GLY A 176 4.83 -16.44 21.84
C GLY A 176 4.50 -17.30 20.62
N GLY A 177 3.57 -16.88 19.75
CA GLY A 177 3.38 -17.54 18.45
C GLY A 177 4.45 -17.12 17.45
N HIS A 178 4.47 -15.83 17.08
CA HIS A 178 5.52 -15.31 16.20
C HIS A 178 6.83 -15.07 16.96
N VAL A 179 7.95 -15.44 16.33
CA VAL A 179 9.31 -15.16 16.84
C VAL A 179 9.84 -13.83 16.30
N LYS A 180 9.33 -13.39 15.14
CA LYS A 180 9.73 -12.15 14.45
C LYS A 180 8.57 -11.18 14.29
N ALA A 181 8.89 -9.97 13.85
CA ALA A 181 7.95 -8.89 13.58
C ALA A 181 6.73 -9.35 12.78
N VAL A 182 5.53 -9.03 13.29
CA VAL A 182 4.25 -9.25 12.60
C VAL A 182 4.15 -8.23 11.47
N GLN A 183 4.02 -8.71 10.23
CA GLN A 183 4.03 -7.88 9.03
C GLN A 183 2.63 -7.49 8.57
N ASP A 184 1.65 -8.39 8.69
CA ASP A 184 0.28 -8.13 8.28
C ASP A 184 -0.75 -8.96 9.06
N LEU A 185 -1.99 -8.50 9.01
CA LEU A 185 -3.15 -9.07 9.69
C LEU A 185 -4.31 -9.19 8.70
N ALA A 186 -5.00 -10.33 8.69
CA ALA A 186 -6.21 -10.52 7.91
C ALA A 186 -7.25 -11.29 8.74
N ILE A 187 -8.49 -10.81 8.76
CA ILE A 187 -9.60 -11.55 9.37
C ILE A 187 -10.13 -12.54 8.35
N ASP A 188 -10.34 -13.77 8.79
CA ASP A 188 -11.02 -14.78 7.99
C ASP A 188 -12.48 -14.36 7.74
N PRO A 189 -12.86 -14.06 6.48
CA PRO A 189 -14.20 -13.57 6.15
C PRO A 189 -15.29 -14.59 6.50
N LEU A 190 -14.98 -15.89 6.46
CA LEU A 190 -15.93 -16.97 6.76
C LEU A 190 -16.10 -17.21 8.26
N SER A 191 -15.26 -16.60 9.10
CA SER A 191 -15.30 -16.78 10.56
C SER A 191 -16.14 -15.75 11.30
N LEU A 192 -16.56 -14.68 10.63
CA LEU A 192 -17.31 -13.58 11.25
C LEU A 192 -18.78 -13.94 11.52
N GLU A 193 -19.28 -15.04 10.95
CA GLU A 193 -20.62 -15.57 11.21
C GLU A 193 -20.60 -16.44 12.48
N GLY A 194 -20.94 -15.82 13.62
CA GLY A 194 -21.11 -16.56 14.87
C GLY A 194 -22.28 -17.55 14.78
N THR A 195 -22.10 -18.74 15.33
CA THR A 195 -23.20 -19.70 15.50
C THR A 195 -24.14 -19.21 16.61
N ALA A 196 -25.45 -19.42 16.45
CA ALA A 196 -26.43 -18.99 17.44
C ALA A 196 -26.21 -19.73 18.77
N GLY A 197 -25.77 -18.98 19.80
CA GLY A 197 -25.55 -19.50 21.15
C GLY A 197 -24.09 -19.57 21.59
N GLU A 198 -23.12 -19.36 20.68
CA GLU A 198 -21.70 -19.25 21.03
C GLU A 198 -21.27 -17.78 21.21
N GLU A 199 -20.16 -17.57 21.92
CA GLU A 199 -19.57 -16.24 21.97
C GLU A 199 -19.07 -15.85 20.58
N PRO A 200 -19.46 -14.67 20.06
CA PRO A 200 -19.01 -14.24 18.76
C PRO A 200 -17.50 -14.07 18.80
N SER A 201 -16.89 -14.65 17.79
CA SER A 201 -15.46 -14.76 17.62
C SER A 201 -15.13 -14.72 16.14
N PHE A 202 -13.85 -14.60 15.82
CA PHE A 202 -13.36 -14.74 14.47
C PHE A 202 -11.95 -15.32 14.51
N ILE A 203 -11.51 -15.80 13.36
CA ILE A 203 -10.14 -16.28 13.17
C ILE A 203 -9.33 -15.17 12.52
N LEU A 204 -8.21 -14.85 13.15
CA LEU A 204 -7.23 -13.89 12.65
C LEU A 204 -6.04 -14.63 12.05
N PHE A 205 -5.71 -14.31 10.81
CA PHE A 205 -4.50 -14.74 10.13
C PHE A 205 -3.43 -13.66 10.26
N THR A 206 -2.20 -14.09 10.50
CA THR A 206 -1.08 -13.20 10.76
C THR A 206 0.16 -13.65 10.00
N ALA A 207 0.77 -12.70 9.29
CA ALA A 207 2.02 -12.89 8.58
C ALA A 207 3.18 -12.27 9.37
N SER A 208 4.38 -12.80 9.18
CA SER A 208 5.57 -12.37 9.91
C SER A 208 6.78 -12.22 9.01
N SER A 209 7.87 -11.71 9.58
CA SER A 209 9.20 -11.74 8.97
C SER A 209 9.85 -13.14 8.99
N SER A 210 9.04 -14.15 9.28
CA SER A 210 9.27 -15.58 9.11
C SER A 210 8.28 -16.13 8.09
N PRO A 211 8.56 -17.29 7.47
CA PRO A 211 7.68 -17.92 6.46
C PRO A 211 6.33 -18.41 6.98
N GLU A 212 6.08 -18.29 8.28
CA GLU A 212 4.91 -18.84 8.95
C GLU A 212 3.75 -17.84 8.90
N ILE A 213 2.60 -18.34 8.44
CA ILE A 213 1.31 -17.70 8.63
C ILE A 213 0.61 -18.43 9.78
N ARG A 214 0.25 -17.67 10.82
CA ARG A 214 -0.36 -18.19 12.06
C ARG A 214 -1.81 -17.76 12.18
N ARG A 215 -2.61 -18.61 12.82
CA ARG A 215 -4.06 -18.46 12.99
C ARG A 215 -4.43 -18.36 14.46
N TRP A 216 -5.27 -17.40 14.79
CA TRP A 216 -5.62 -17.05 16.17
C TRP A 216 -7.13 -17.00 16.33
N TYR A 217 -7.64 -17.64 17.37
CA TYR A 217 -9.01 -17.46 17.80
C TYR A 217 -9.11 -16.18 18.64
N ILE A 218 -10.00 -15.28 18.26
CA ILE A 218 -10.24 -14.02 18.98
C ILE A 218 -11.72 -13.92 19.36
N SER A 219 -12.00 -13.84 20.65
CA SER A 219 -13.30 -13.44 21.19
C SER A 219 -13.15 -12.27 22.17
N ARG A 220 -14.27 -11.80 22.73
CA ARG A 220 -14.22 -10.75 23.76
C ARG A 220 -13.55 -11.21 25.05
N SER A 221 -13.76 -12.47 25.42
CA SER A 221 -13.31 -13.03 26.69
C SER A 221 -11.96 -13.72 26.58
N THR A 222 -11.66 -14.30 25.42
CA THR A 222 -10.49 -15.15 25.21
C THR A 222 -9.82 -14.85 23.88
N ALA A 223 -8.50 -15.01 23.84
CA ALA A 223 -7.75 -14.97 22.60
C ALA A 223 -6.55 -15.91 22.73
N HIS A 224 -6.36 -16.79 21.75
CA HIS A 224 -5.28 -17.79 21.77
C HIS A 224 -4.93 -18.24 20.35
N GLU A 225 -3.73 -18.80 20.20
CA GLU A 225 -3.33 -19.42 18.94
C GLU A 225 -4.06 -20.75 18.75
N LEU A 226 -4.53 -21.02 17.53
CA LEU A 226 -5.22 -22.27 17.22
C LEU A 226 -4.25 -23.47 17.29
N PRO A 227 -4.69 -24.64 17.80
CA PRO A 227 -3.86 -25.85 17.84
C PRO A 227 -3.27 -26.22 16.47
N GLU A 228 -4.05 -26.10 15.39
CA GLU A 228 -3.61 -26.41 14.03
C GLU A 228 -2.51 -25.46 13.55
N SER A 229 -2.43 -24.24 14.11
CA SER A 229 -1.36 -23.28 13.85
C SER A 229 -0.09 -23.57 14.66
N LEU A 230 -0.25 -24.10 15.88
CA LEU A 230 0.85 -24.51 16.74
C LEU A 230 1.57 -25.76 16.21
N ASP A 231 0.80 -26.75 15.77
CA ASP A 231 1.33 -28.02 15.28
C ASP A 231 1.84 -27.91 13.83
N SER A 232 1.11 -27.19 12.98
CA SER A 232 1.39 -27.06 11.54
C SER A 232 1.05 -25.65 11.02
N PRO A 233 1.92 -24.65 11.24
CA PRO A 233 1.72 -23.32 10.65
C PRO A 233 1.74 -23.40 9.13
N ILE A 234 0.98 -22.53 8.46
CA ILE A 234 0.97 -22.47 7.00
C ILE A 234 2.32 -21.90 6.56
N ARG A 235 3.07 -22.68 5.77
CA ARG A 235 4.41 -22.32 5.25
C ARG A 235 4.39 -22.36 3.73
N ALA A 236 3.77 -21.34 3.13
CA ALA A 236 3.70 -21.23 1.68
C ALA A 236 4.95 -20.58 1.05
N HIS A 237 5.72 -19.82 1.83
CA HIS A 237 6.86 -19.05 1.37
C HIS A 237 8.16 -19.47 2.06
N ASP A 238 9.30 -19.14 1.46
CA ASP A 238 10.62 -19.47 2.03
C ASP A 238 11.12 -18.40 3.00
N THR A 239 10.61 -17.18 2.90
CA THR A 239 11.08 -16.02 3.67
C THR A 239 9.94 -15.17 4.23
N SER A 240 10.14 -13.86 4.43
CA SER A 240 9.16 -12.98 5.08
C SER A 240 7.87 -12.89 4.26
N VAL A 241 6.72 -13.01 4.90
CA VAL A 241 5.42 -12.75 4.28
C VAL A 241 5.02 -11.32 4.65
N TYR A 242 4.83 -10.47 3.65
CA TYR A 242 4.58 -9.05 3.83
C TYR A 242 3.11 -8.68 3.88
N LYS A 243 2.24 -9.38 3.11
CA LYS A 243 0.82 -9.07 2.99
C LYS A 243 -0.04 -10.32 2.88
N LEU A 244 -1.27 -10.20 3.41
CA LEU A 244 -2.33 -11.20 3.42
C LEU A 244 -3.64 -10.56 2.92
N ARG A 245 -4.30 -11.15 1.94
CA ARG A 245 -5.61 -10.72 1.45
C ARG A 245 -6.51 -11.93 1.21
N PHE A 246 -7.69 -11.94 1.81
CA PHE A 246 -8.71 -12.92 1.47
C PHE A 246 -9.47 -12.48 0.22
N ASP A 247 -9.83 -13.45 -0.61
CA ASP A 247 -10.88 -13.30 -1.62
C ASP A 247 -12.26 -13.69 -1.05
N SER A 248 -13.31 -13.52 -1.86
CA SER A 248 -14.69 -13.83 -1.48
C SER A 248 -14.96 -15.32 -1.25
N ASP A 249 -14.17 -16.21 -1.84
CA ASP A 249 -14.22 -17.66 -1.59
C ASP A 249 -13.53 -18.05 -0.26
N GLY A 250 -12.82 -17.10 0.37
CA GLY A 250 -12.09 -17.31 1.62
C GLY A 250 -10.73 -17.97 1.43
N ASP A 251 -10.23 -18.00 0.20
CA ASP A 251 -8.86 -18.34 -0.15
C ASP A 251 -7.95 -17.12 0.06
N LEU A 252 -6.64 -17.36 0.15
CA LEU A 252 -5.68 -16.40 0.68
C LEU A 252 -4.61 -16.04 -0.34
N TRP A 253 -4.56 -14.77 -0.73
CA TRP A 253 -3.48 -14.17 -1.48
C TRP A 253 -2.40 -13.62 -0.55
N THR A 254 -1.15 -13.85 -0.93
CA THR A 254 0.02 -13.55 -0.13
C THR A 254 1.11 -12.89 -0.96
N ALA A 255 1.88 -11.97 -0.37
CA ALA A 255 3.05 -11.34 -1.00
C ALA A 255 4.28 -11.51 -0.11
N SER A 256 5.44 -11.85 -0.69
CA SER A 256 6.62 -12.23 0.08
C SER A 256 7.95 -11.66 -0.42
N ALA A 257 8.93 -11.61 0.48
CA ALA A 257 10.34 -11.38 0.19
C ALA A 257 11.01 -12.52 -0.59
N ASP A 258 10.36 -13.68 -0.76
CA ASP A 258 10.88 -14.75 -1.63
C ASP A 258 10.65 -14.45 -3.13
N LYS A 259 10.19 -13.23 -3.43
CA LYS A 259 9.91 -12.71 -4.78
C LYS A 259 8.72 -13.38 -5.45
N THR A 260 7.79 -13.91 -4.67
CA THR A 260 6.54 -14.45 -5.20
C THR A 260 5.34 -13.82 -4.50
N ALA A 261 4.24 -13.73 -5.24
CA ALA A 261 2.90 -13.66 -4.65
C ALA A 261 2.20 -14.99 -4.90
N LYS A 262 1.49 -15.52 -3.91
CA LYS A 262 0.86 -16.84 -4.00
C LYS A 262 -0.61 -16.81 -3.62
N HIS A 263 -1.42 -17.59 -4.33
CA HIS A 263 -2.80 -17.91 -4.00
C HIS A 263 -2.85 -19.25 -3.27
N LEU A 264 -3.40 -19.26 -2.06
CA LEU A 264 -3.50 -20.43 -1.19
C LEU A 264 -4.95 -20.84 -1.05
N VAL A 265 -5.26 -22.08 -1.40
CA VAL A 265 -6.64 -22.54 -1.50
C VAL A 265 -7.06 -23.27 -0.23
N ARG A 266 -8.04 -22.72 0.47
CA ARG A 266 -8.56 -23.21 1.75
C ARG A 266 -9.11 -24.62 1.63
N SER A 267 -9.91 -24.88 0.58
CA SER A 267 -10.55 -26.19 0.36
C SER A 267 -9.54 -27.33 0.14
N ARG A 268 -8.31 -26.99 -0.29
CA ARG A 268 -7.16 -27.88 -0.44
C ARG A 268 -6.17 -27.79 0.72
N GLY A 269 -6.58 -27.27 1.87
CA GLY A 269 -5.72 -27.19 3.05
C GLY A 269 -4.61 -26.14 2.95
N TRP A 270 -4.87 -25.02 2.26
CA TRP A 270 -3.93 -23.91 2.04
C TRP A 270 -2.76 -24.26 1.12
N GLU A 271 -2.94 -25.25 0.25
CA GLU A 271 -2.02 -25.54 -0.84
C GLU A 271 -1.91 -24.37 -1.83
N VAL A 272 -0.71 -24.19 -2.40
CA VAL A 272 -0.45 -23.17 -3.40
C VAL A 272 -1.10 -23.59 -4.72
N ASP A 273 -2.02 -22.76 -5.23
CA ASP A 273 -2.62 -22.96 -6.55
C ASP A 273 -1.89 -22.17 -7.63
N THR A 274 -1.72 -20.87 -7.39
CA THR A 274 -1.04 -19.94 -8.29
C THR A 274 0.15 -19.29 -7.60
N SER A 275 1.26 -19.15 -8.32
CA SER A 275 2.49 -18.49 -7.86
C SER A 275 2.97 -17.51 -8.92
N LEU A 276 2.94 -16.21 -8.59
CA LEU A 276 3.29 -15.10 -9.47
C LEU A 276 4.75 -14.66 -9.21
N PRO A 277 5.72 -15.00 -10.09
CA PRO A 277 7.14 -14.72 -9.87
C PRO A 277 7.51 -13.26 -10.16
N HIS A 278 8.41 -12.68 -9.36
CA HIS A 278 8.87 -11.30 -9.48
C HIS A 278 10.40 -11.19 -9.48
N PRO A 279 10.99 -10.11 -10.04
CA PRO A 279 12.45 -9.90 -10.02
C PRO A 279 13.02 -9.60 -8.62
N ASP A 280 12.23 -8.95 -7.77
CA ASP A 280 12.57 -8.59 -6.39
C ASP A 280 11.36 -8.80 -5.45
N PHE A 281 11.47 -8.34 -4.21
CA PHE A 281 10.49 -8.56 -3.15
C PHE A 281 9.11 -7.99 -3.48
N VAL A 282 8.07 -8.82 -3.31
CA VAL A 282 6.69 -8.41 -3.49
C VAL A 282 6.16 -7.82 -2.19
N ARG A 283 5.80 -6.54 -2.19
CA ARG A 283 5.45 -5.79 -0.99
C ARG A 283 3.96 -5.80 -0.69
N ASP A 284 3.12 -5.84 -1.73
CA ASP A 284 1.66 -5.86 -1.59
C ASP A 284 0.99 -6.60 -2.75
N VAL A 285 -0.24 -7.05 -2.50
CA VAL A 285 -1.10 -7.73 -3.45
C VAL A 285 -2.54 -7.27 -3.24
N VAL A 286 -3.27 -7.02 -4.33
CA VAL A 286 -4.71 -6.74 -4.32
C VAL A 286 -5.39 -7.52 -5.45
N VAL A 287 -6.61 -7.97 -5.19
CA VAL A 287 -7.34 -8.88 -6.07
C VAL A 287 -8.60 -8.18 -6.58
N HIS A 288 -8.74 -8.11 -7.89
CA HIS A 288 -9.93 -7.64 -8.58
C HIS A 288 -10.70 -8.84 -9.14
N GLU A 289 -11.54 -9.42 -8.28
CA GLU A 289 -12.22 -10.71 -8.52
C GLU A 289 -13.11 -10.70 -9.75
N GLU A 290 -13.89 -9.63 -9.97
CA GLU A 290 -14.83 -9.54 -11.10
C GLU A 290 -14.14 -9.64 -12.47
N ALA A 291 -12.89 -9.18 -12.57
CA ALA A 291 -12.10 -9.31 -13.80
C ALA A 291 -11.11 -10.47 -13.77
N GLY A 292 -11.00 -11.22 -12.66
CA GLY A 292 -9.98 -12.25 -12.48
C GLY A 292 -8.55 -11.71 -12.48
N LEU A 293 -8.36 -10.45 -12.13
CA LEU A 293 -7.05 -9.78 -12.17
C LEU A 293 -6.44 -9.64 -10.79
N VAL A 294 -5.12 -9.77 -10.70
CA VAL A 294 -4.36 -9.56 -9.47
C VAL A 294 -3.30 -8.50 -9.72
N ALA A 295 -3.26 -7.45 -8.90
CA ALA A 295 -2.22 -6.44 -8.98
C ALA A 295 -1.21 -6.62 -7.83
N THR A 296 0.08 -6.57 -8.16
CA THR A 296 1.18 -6.75 -7.21
C THR A 296 2.13 -5.55 -7.25
N ALA A 297 2.61 -5.17 -6.06
CA ALA A 297 3.62 -4.11 -5.89
C ALA A 297 4.96 -4.73 -5.56
N CYS A 298 6.01 -4.29 -6.23
CA CYS A 298 7.34 -4.85 -6.09
C CYS A 298 8.39 -3.80 -5.73
N ARG A 299 9.43 -4.25 -5.02
CA ARG A 299 10.60 -3.44 -4.69
C ARG A 299 11.40 -3.00 -5.91
N ASP A 300 11.20 -3.67 -7.05
CA ASP A 300 11.79 -3.31 -8.33
C ASP A 300 11.15 -2.07 -9.00
N GLU A 301 10.31 -1.33 -8.27
CA GLU A 301 9.67 -0.08 -8.69
C GLU A 301 8.45 -0.26 -9.61
N GLU A 302 8.07 -1.50 -9.92
CA GLU A 302 7.03 -1.79 -10.88
C GLU A 302 5.75 -2.31 -10.20
N VAL A 303 4.60 -1.95 -10.78
CA VAL A 303 3.30 -2.55 -10.45
C VAL A 303 2.93 -3.50 -11.59
N ARG A 304 2.63 -4.75 -11.28
CA ARG A 304 2.25 -5.76 -12.29
C ARG A 304 0.81 -6.17 -12.10
N VAL A 305 0.09 -6.29 -13.21
CA VAL A 305 -1.26 -6.86 -13.24
C VAL A 305 -1.19 -8.20 -13.92
N TRP A 306 -1.74 -9.20 -13.25
CA TRP A 306 -1.71 -10.60 -13.63
C TRP A 306 -3.13 -11.06 -13.93
N ASP A 307 -3.26 -11.89 -14.96
CA ASP A 307 -4.37 -12.82 -15.07
C ASP A 307 -4.00 -14.03 -14.22
N ALA A 308 -4.78 -14.29 -13.18
CA ALA A 308 -4.53 -15.40 -12.27
C ALA A 308 -4.98 -16.76 -12.84
N ALA A 309 -5.40 -16.82 -14.11
CA ALA A 309 -5.68 -18.09 -14.78
C ALA A 309 -4.41 -18.96 -14.88
N GLY A 310 -4.39 -20.06 -14.13
CA GLY A 310 -3.30 -21.06 -14.16
C GLY A 310 -2.31 -20.96 -13.00
N SER A 311 -1.31 -21.85 -13.00
CA SER A 311 -0.41 -22.03 -11.85
C SER A 311 0.69 -20.98 -11.73
N GLU A 312 1.12 -20.36 -12.82
CA GLU A 312 2.18 -19.33 -12.81
C GLU A 312 1.65 -17.90 -13.07
N GLY A 313 0.36 -17.79 -13.43
CA GLY A 313 -0.28 -16.55 -13.88
C GLY A 313 0.36 -15.96 -15.14
N GLU A 314 -0.37 -15.10 -15.84
CA GLU A 314 0.17 -14.37 -16.99
C GLU A 314 0.20 -12.87 -16.70
N VAL A 315 1.34 -12.22 -16.96
CA VAL A 315 1.44 -10.76 -16.83
C VAL A 315 0.65 -10.10 -17.96
N VAL A 316 -0.45 -9.45 -17.61
CA VAL A 316 -1.28 -8.69 -18.55
C VAL A 316 -0.62 -7.34 -18.87
N VAL A 317 -0.09 -6.66 -17.84
CA VAL A 317 0.58 -5.36 -18.00
C VAL A 317 1.56 -5.10 -16.85
N THR A 318 2.66 -4.41 -17.17
CA THR A 318 3.60 -3.86 -16.19
C THR A 318 3.55 -2.33 -16.24
N TYR A 319 3.07 -1.73 -15.16
CA TYR A 319 2.98 -0.28 -15.00
C TYR A 319 4.30 0.30 -14.48
N SER A 320 5.08 0.85 -15.42
CA SER A 320 6.32 1.54 -15.11
C SER A 320 6.13 3.05 -14.96
N GLY A 321 6.33 3.52 -13.73
CA GLY A 321 6.18 4.93 -13.36
C GLY A 321 7.02 5.33 -12.16
N HIS A 322 6.99 4.52 -11.09
CA HIS A 322 7.76 4.76 -9.88
C HIS A 322 9.26 4.61 -10.11
N PHE A 323 10.07 5.29 -9.30
CA PHE A 323 11.55 5.19 -9.38
C PHE A 323 12.21 4.72 -8.09
N GLU A 324 11.40 4.26 -7.15
CA GLU A 324 11.79 3.54 -5.94
C GLU A 324 10.71 2.50 -5.58
N GLU A 325 10.99 1.67 -4.57
CA GLU A 325 10.10 0.64 -4.03
C GLU A 325 8.63 1.08 -3.90
N VAL A 326 7.73 0.29 -4.50
CA VAL A 326 6.28 0.43 -4.31
C VAL A 326 5.91 -0.24 -2.99
N THR A 327 5.41 0.53 -2.04
CA THR A 327 5.21 0.10 -0.65
C THR A 327 3.81 -0.41 -0.34
N GLY A 328 2.81 -0.02 -1.13
CA GLY A 328 1.43 -0.45 -0.93
C GLY A 328 0.53 -0.21 -2.14
N LEU A 329 -0.57 -0.94 -2.18
CA LEU A 329 -1.61 -0.87 -3.18
C LEU A 329 -3.00 -0.66 -2.55
N GLY A 330 -3.91 -0.05 -3.30
CA GLY A 330 -5.32 0.06 -2.94
C GLY A 330 -6.22 0.03 -4.16
N LEU A 331 -7.27 -0.78 -4.12
CA LEU A 331 -8.31 -0.78 -5.16
C LEU A 331 -9.28 0.38 -4.94
N VAL A 332 -9.57 1.10 -6.01
CA VAL A 332 -10.42 2.29 -6.03
C VAL A 332 -11.37 2.22 -7.22
N ASP A 333 -12.34 3.13 -7.27
CA ASP A 333 -13.37 3.19 -8.32
C ASP A 333 -14.15 1.86 -8.46
N GLY A 334 -14.48 1.23 -7.33
CA GLY A 334 -15.18 -0.04 -7.27
C GLY A 334 -14.34 -1.19 -7.81
N GLY A 335 -13.01 -1.08 -7.73
CA GLY A 335 -12.07 -2.09 -8.24
C GLY A 335 -11.59 -1.85 -9.67
N ARG A 336 -12.16 -0.87 -10.38
CA ARG A 336 -11.75 -0.57 -11.77
C ARG A 336 -10.35 0.02 -11.89
N SER A 337 -9.79 0.53 -10.79
CA SER A 337 -8.46 1.12 -10.76
C SER A 337 -7.68 0.67 -9.53
N VAL A 338 -6.35 0.69 -9.65
CA VAL A 338 -5.43 0.47 -8.54
C VAL A 338 -4.58 1.72 -8.32
N VAL A 339 -4.45 2.12 -7.06
CA VAL A 339 -3.53 3.15 -6.61
C VAL A 339 -2.28 2.51 -6.05
N SER A 340 -1.12 3.03 -6.43
CA SER A 340 0.16 2.65 -5.85
C SER A 340 0.81 3.82 -5.14
N VAL A 341 1.49 3.51 -4.03
CA VAL A 341 2.32 4.46 -3.28
C VAL A 341 3.75 3.95 -3.21
N SER A 342 4.71 4.86 -3.25
CA SER A 342 6.13 4.52 -3.24
C SER A 342 6.95 5.40 -2.30
N ILE A 343 8.12 4.90 -1.90
CA ILE A 343 9.10 5.71 -1.18
C ILE A 343 9.67 6.84 -2.03
N ASP A 344 9.37 6.87 -3.34
CA ASP A 344 9.68 7.99 -4.23
C ASP A 344 8.85 9.26 -3.93
N GLY A 345 7.87 9.15 -3.02
CA GLY A 345 7.02 10.27 -2.61
C GLY A 345 5.86 10.55 -3.56
N THR A 346 5.54 9.62 -4.45
CA THR A 346 4.43 9.75 -5.40
C THR A 346 3.32 8.73 -5.14
N THR A 347 2.09 9.18 -5.35
CA THR A 347 0.92 8.31 -5.50
C THR A 347 0.53 8.29 -6.98
N ARG A 348 0.30 7.11 -7.54
CA ARG A 348 -0.07 6.93 -8.96
C ARG A 348 -1.34 6.08 -9.08
N LYS A 349 -2.17 6.35 -10.07
CA LYS A 349 -3.42 5.64 -10.36
C LYS A 349 -3.31 4.90 -11.69
N TRP A 350 -3.72 3.64 -11.71
CA TRP A 350 -3.64 2.75 -12.87
C TRP A 350 -5.02 2.16 -13.15
N SER A 351 -5.38 2.01 -14.42
CA SER A 351 -6.66 1.40 -14.82
C SER A 351 -6.53 -0.12 -14.86
N LEU A 352 -7.47 -0.85 -14.26
CA LEU A 352 -7.58 -2.31 -14.41
C LEU A 352 -8.59 -2.70 -15.50
N GLU A 353 -9.21 -1.71 -16.15
CA GLU A 353 -10.13 -1.97 -17.26
C GLU A 353 -9.35 -2.27 -18.54
N ARG A 354 -9.85 -3.23 -19.33
CA ARG A 354 -9.24 -3.65 -20.60
C ARG A 354 -8.90 -2.48 -21.53
N LYS A 355 -9.78 -1.47 -21.63
CA LYS A 355 -9.55 -0.27 -22.45
C LYS A 355 -8.40 0.59 -21.92
N GLY A 356 -8.35 0.80 -20.60
CA GLY A 356 -7.27 1.59 -19.98
C GLY A 356 -5.93 0.88 -20.04
N ILE A 357 -5.91 -0.45 -19.86
CA ILE A 357 -4.71 -1.28 -20.07
C ILE A 357 -4.21 -1.17 -21.52
N ALA A 358 -5.10 -1.34 -22.51
CA ALA A 358 -4.72 -1.25 -23.92
C ALA A 358 -4.16 0.12 -24.29
N ALA A 359 -4.81 1.20 -23.84
CA ALA A 359 -4.34 2.57 -24.08
C ALA A 359 -2.94 2.82 -23.50
N PHE A 360 -2.67 2.32 -22.28
CA PHE A 360 -1.36 2.41 -21.66
C PHE A 360 -0.28 1.65 -22.46
N LEU A 361 -0.59 0.43 -22.90
CA LEU A 361 0.34 -0.37 -23.70
C LEU A 361 0.66 0.29 -25.05
N GLU A 362 -0.34 0.87 -25.72
CA GLU A 362 -0.16 1.65 -26.94
C GLU A 362 0.71 2.89 -26.71
N GLU A 363 0.50 3.61 -25.61
CA GLU A 363 1.31 4.77 -25.22
C GLU A 363 2.79 4.37 -25.02
N VAL A 364 3.04 3.34 -24.22
CA VAL A 364 4.40 2.82 -23.97
C VAL A 364 5.06 2.35 -25.26
N GLN A 365 4.31 1.72 -26.17
CA GLN A 365 4.85 1.26 -27.45
C GLN A 365 5.23 2.44 -28.36
N ARG A 366 4.40 3.50 -28.39
CA ARG A 366 4.65 4.72 -29.14
C ARG A 366 5.84 5.52 -28.62
N GLU A 367 6.07 5.50 -27.31
CA GLU A 367 7.26 6.10 -26.71
C GLU A 367 8.53 5.33 -27.09
N LYS A 368 8.45 3.99 -27.08
CA LYS A 368 9.56 3.12 -27.51
C LYS A 368 9.87 3.25 -29.01
N SER A 369 8.87 3.50 -29.86
CA SER A 369 9.06 3.71 -31.31
C SER A 369 9.59 5.11 -31.65
N GLY A 370 9.64 6.04 -30.68
CA GLY A 370 10.08 7.43 -30.90
C GLY A 370 9.03 8.33 -31.57
N GLU A 371 7.87 7.79 -31.95
CA GLU A 371 6.82 8.53 -32.67
C GLU A 371 6.16 9.63 -31.79
N GLY A 372 6.21 9.48 -30.47
CA GLY A 372 5.74 10.50 -29.51
C GLY A 372 6.62 11.76 -29.46
N GLN A 373 7.94 11.62 -29.63
CA GLN A 373 8.87 12.75 -29.67
C GLN A 373 8.68 13.57 -30.95
N VAL A 374 8.51 12.90 -32.10
CA VAL A 374 8.32 13.53 -33.42
C VAL A 374 7.05 14.40 -33.48
N LYS A 375 5.96 14.00 -32.79
CA LYS A 375 4.75 14.83 -32.69
C LYS A 375 4.96 16.06 -31.80
N SER A 376 5.65 15.91 -30.66
CA SER A 376 5.92 17.02 -29.74
C SER A 376 6.90 18.05 -30.30
N GLU A 377 7.85 17.63 -31.15
CA GLU A 377 8.78 18.51 -31.84
C GLU A 377 8.09 19.27 -32.97
N LYS A 378 7.23 18.60 -33.76
CA LYS A 378 6.41 19.28 -34.79
C LYS A 378 5.40 20.28 -34.21
N GLU A 379 4.82 19.99 -33.04
CA GLU A 379 3.95 20.95 -32.36
C GLU A 379 4.74 22.14 -31.78
N LYS A 380 5.98 21.94 -31.35
CA LYS A 380 6.87 23.04 -30.94
C LYS A 380 7.37 23.89 -32.11
N GLU A 381 7.73 23.28 -33.23
CA GLU A 381 8.04 23.99 -34.48
C GLU A 381 6.84 24.80 -34.99
N GLY A 382 5.62 24.27 -34.85
CA GLY A 382 4.39 25.00 -35.18
C GLY A 382 3.96 26.07 -34.17
N MET A 383 4.64 26.19 -33.03
CA MET A 383 4.37 27.18 -31.97
C MET A 383 5.43 28.28 -31.86
N LEU A 384 6.46 28.29 -32.72
CA LEU A 384 7.36 29.43 -32.83
C LEU A 384 6.56 30.68 -33.20
N THR A 385 6.76 31.75 -32.44
CA THR A 385 6.10 33.02 -32.73
C THR A 385 6.73 33.65 -33.97
N ALA A 386 5.96 34.40 -34.75
CA ALA A 386 6.45 35.05 -35.98
C ALA A 386 7.63 36.02 -35.73
N GLU A 387 7.80 36.47 -34.48
CA GLU A 387 8.93 37.31 -34.04
C GLU A 387 10.21 36.49 -33.83
N GLU A 388 10.10 35.30 -33.23
CA GLU A 388 11.23 34.36 -33.09
C GLU A 388 11.70 33.79 -34.44
N GLU A 389 10.77 33.60 -35.38
CA GLU A 389 11.10 33.16 -36.74
C GLU A 389 11.80 34.25 -37.56
N ALA A 390 11.47 35.54 -37.31
CA ALA A 390 12.13 36.68 -37.94
C ALA A 390 13.55 36.91 -37.38
N GLU A 391 13.77 36.78 -36.07
CA GLU A 391 15.11 36.90 -35.49
C GLU A 391 16.03 35.74 -35.90
N LEU A 392 15.50 34.53 -36.06
CA LEU A 392 16.26 33.38 -36.58
C LEU A 392 16.68 33.56 -38.04
N ALA A 393 15.83 34.19 -38.87
CA ALA A 393 16.13 34.49 -40.26
C ALA A 393 17.22 35.58 -40.39
N GLU A 394 17.16 36.64 -39.57
CA GLU A 394 18.22 37.65 -39.53
C GLU A 394 19.56 37.06 -39.06
N LEU A 395 19.55 36.12 -38.10
CA LEU A 395 20.77 35.47 -37.62
C LEU A 395 21.41 34.50 -38.64
N MET A 396 20.64 34.02 -39.62
CA MET A 396 21.13 33.14 -40.69
C MET A 396 21.61 33.89 -41.94
N ASP A 397 21.18 35.14 -42.14
CA ASP A 397 21.62 36.00 -43.25
C ASP A 397 22.94 36.74 -42.95
N ASP A 398 23.44 36.70 -41.71
CA ASP A 398 24.67 37.39 -41.26
C ASP A 398 25.98 36.58 -41.45
N ASP A 399 25.93 35.40 -42.07
CA ASP A 399 27.07 34.45 -42.20
C ASP A 399 27.55 34.21 -43.66
N ASP A 400 27.34 35.16 -44.59
CA ASP A 400 27.91 35.15 -45.96
C ASP A 400 29.04 36.18 -46.19
#